data_AF-A0A931Y126-F1
#
_entry.id   AF-A0A931Y126-F1
#
_cell.length_a   1.000
_cell.length_b   1.000
_cell.length_c   1.000
_cell.angle_alpha   90.00
_cell.angle_beta   90.00
_cell.angle_gamma   90.00
#
_symmetry.space_group_name_H-M   'P 1'
#
loop_
_entity.id
_entity.type
_entity.pdbx_description
1 polymer ?
#
loop_
_entity_poly.entity_id
_entity_poly.type
_entity_poly.pdbx_seq_one_letter_code
_entity_poly.pdbx_strand_id
1 'polypeptide(L)'
;MRRLPLRGMVLAFALSAGCAMGGASDDLGSGRDDAEDLPPDDAEEDLGIDETSTSDETAPLEDSGALEDSGGPEPDVAPDVIFPVEDTGCTPSCSTCGAADGCGGTCKTGACGGGATCVAGKCVSPTRSHLSPGDYAFGTAWARGITWTIGSEEPATIRYTLDGSAPGPSSPSKPSPADLFVATSGTTIKWYADNGAKEPTTHSFVANILASGQTSYGFIVEKVNLSGKGPVVVASPGATITGNASYAAWTSTGCPGCRMQLVYGVGSTSAGCLYDWSPGNWPGAAASGSISVKAPGTPGTYTLNVSYTLEYSCAGGMATNPLNVRATAGVATIVVR
;
A
#
# COMPACT_ATOMS: atom_id res chain seq x y z
N MET A 1 21.61 42.86 -28.60
CA MET A 1 21.66 41.67 -29.49
C MET A 1 23.07 41.11 -29.50
N ARG A 2 23.34 40.01 -28.79
CA ARG A 2 24.59 39.23 -28.89
C ARG A 2 24.20 37.76 -28.88
N ARG A 3 24.46 37.07 -29.99
CA ARG A 3 24.17 35.64 -30.20
C ARG A 3 25.31 34.82 -29.57
N LEU A 4 24.98 33.85 -28.72
CA LEU A 4 25.88 32.77 -28.33
C LEU A 4 25.78 31.60 -29.33
N PRO A 5 26.88 30.88 -29.63
CA PRO A 5 26.84 29.71 -30.50
C PRO A 5 26.52 28.44 -29.72
N LEU A 6 25.55 27.65 -30.21
CA LEU A 6 25.38 26.24 -29.85
C LEU A 6 26.55 25.43 -30.41
N ARG A 7 27.25 24.69 -29.55
CA ARG A 7 28.11 23.58 -29.96
C ARG A 7 27.34 22.28 -29.79
N GLY A 8 27.11 21.59 -30.91
CA GLY A 8 26.54 20.25 -30.95
C GLY A 8 27.53 19.22 -30.43
N MET A 9 27.02 18.29 -29.63
CA MET A 9 27.73 17.11 -29.16
C MET A 9 27.27 15.94 -30.03
N VAL A 10 28.16 15.48 -30.91
CA VAL A 10 28.00 14.26 -31.71
C VAL A 10 28.45 13.09 -30.84
N LEU A 11 27.54 12.18 -30.50
CA LEU A 11 27.87 10.92 -29.83
C LEU A 11 28.10 9.84 -30.91
N ALA A 12 29.34 9.37 -31.03
CA ALA A 12 29.72 8.29 -31.92
C ALA A 12 29.35 6.94 -31.30
N PHE A 13 28.57 6.13 -32.03
CA PHE A 13 28.36 4.71 -31.74
C PHE A 13 29.54 3.91 -32.29
N ALA A 14 30.27 3.22 -31.41
CA ALA A 14 31.23 2.21 -31.80
C ALA A 14 30.51 0.85 -31.94
N LEU A 15 30.36 0.39 -33.17
CA LEU A 15 30.02 -0.99 -33.51
C LEU A 15 31.31 -1.83 -33.42
N SER A 16 31.34 -2.80 -32.50
CA SER A 16 32.33 -3.88 -32.53
C SER A 16 31.73 -5.09 -33.24
N ALA A 17 32.18 -5.32 -34.48
CA ALA A 17 31.96 -6.54 -35.24
C ALA A 17 32.97 -7.62 -34.80
N GLY A 18 32.48 -8.83 -34.54
CA GLY A 18 33.29 -10.03 -34.32
C GLY A 18 32.70 -11.22 -35.09
N CYS A 19 33.21 -11.43 -36.31
CA CYS A 19 33.22 -12.72 -37.03
C CYS A 19 34.38 -13.57 -36.45
N ALA A 20 34.52 -14.89 -36.57
CA ALA A 20 33.80 -16.06 -37.07
C ALA A 20 34.77 -17.26 -36.87
N MET A 21 34.34 -18.47 -37.27
CA MET A 21 35.05 -19.77 -37.35
C MET A 21 34.94 -20.65 -36.10
N GLY A 22 34.58 -21.93 -36.14
CA GLY A 22 34.40 -22.91 -37.22
C GLY A 22 34.84 -24.30 -36.74
N GLY A 23 34.08 -25.37 -37.05
CA GLY A 23 34.42 -26.78 -36.82
C GLY A 23 33.19 -27.58 -36.36
N ALA A 24 32.45 -28.31 -37.21
CA ALA A 24 32.75 -29.65 -37.77
C ALA A 24 32.95 -30.68 -36.65
N SER A 25 31.93 -31.48 -36.25
CA SER A 25 31.22 -32.61 -36.90
C SER A 25 31.61 -33.92 -36.21
N ASP A 26 30.72 -34.91 -36.35
CA ASP A 26 30.82 -36.34 -35.98
C ASP A 26 30.10 -36.66 -34.64
N ASP A 27 28.92 -37.28 -34.60
CA ASP A 27 28.42 -38.58 -35.10
C ASP A 27 28.44 -39.67 -34.01
N LEU A 28 27.40 -40.52 -34.04
CA LEU A 28 27.19 -41.80 -33.35
C LEU A 28 26.75 -41.82 -31.87
N GLY A 29 25.56 -42.38 -31.65
CA GLY A 29 25.13 -42.82 -30.32
C GLY A 29 23.68 -43.27 -30.22
N SER A 30 23.26 -44.23 -31.05
CA SER A 30 22.04 -45.00 -30.82
C SER A 30 22.18 -45.85 -29.55
N GLY A 31 21.26 -45.70 -28.60
CA GLY A 31 21.09 -46.60 -27.45
C GLY A 31 19.62 -46.73 -27.14
N ARG A 32 19.05 -47.88 -27.54
CA ARG A 32 17.76 -48.42 -27.11
C ARG A 32 17.87 -48.93 -25.67
N ASP A 33 16.72 -49.40 -25.18
CA ASP A 33 16.47 -50.33 -24.06
C ASP A 33 15.89 -49.58 -22.85
N ASP A 34 14.56 -49.59 -22.63
CA ASP A 34 13.71 -50.67 -22.10
C ASP A 34 13.25 -50.21 -20.70
N ALA A 35 11.98 -49.84 -20.55
CA ALA A 35 10.93 -50.67 -19.95
C ALA A 35 11.12 -50.86 -18.43
N GLU A 36 10.25 -50.24 -17.62
CA GLU A 36 9.51 -50.77 -16.45
C GLU A 36 8.40 -49.73 -16.18
N ASP A 37 7.16 -49.93 -16.62
CA ASP A 37 6.13 -50.83 -16.07
C ASP A 37 5.82 -50.46 -14.60
N LEU A 38 4.94 -49.47 -14.41
CA LEU A 38 4.27 -49.21 -13.15
C LEU A 38 2.77 -49.52 -13.32
N PRO A 39 2.18 -50.30 -12.41
CA PRO A 39 0.82 -50.82 -12.55
C PRO A 39 -0.24 -49.72 -12.41
N PRO A 40 -1.44 -49.93 -12.99
CA PRO A 40 -2.61 -49.11 -12.70
C PRO A 40 -3.18 -49.49 -11.33
N ASP A 41 -3.20 -48.53 -10.40
CA ASP A 41 -4.02 -48.63 -9.19
C ASP A 41 -5.46 -48.29 -9.57
N ASP A 42 -6.20 -49.36 -9.88
CA ASP A 42 -7.64 -49.37 -9.99
C ASP A 42 -8.29 -49.37 -8.60
N ALA A 43 -9.41 -48.64 -8.53
CA ALA A 43 -10.68 -49.08 -7.96
C ALA A 43 -10.93 -49.03 -6.44
N GLU A 44 -11.92 -48.19 -6.13
CA GLU A 44 -13.13 -48.52 -5.35
C GLU A 44 -12.95 -48.79 -3.84
N GLU A 45 -13.25 -47.78 -3.01
CA GLU A 45 -14.07 -48.01 -1.81
C GLU A 45 -15.16 -46.93 -1.69
N ASP A 46 -16.32 -47.35 -2.21
CA ASP A 46 -17.68 -47.06 -1.79
C ASP A 46 -17.82 -46.97 -0.25
N LEU A 47 -18.26 -45.81 0.23
CA LEU A 47 -18.99 -45.71 1.50
C LEU A 47 -20.20 -44.81 1.28
N GLY A 48 -21.26 -45.43 0.75
CA GLY A 48 -22.62 -44.97 0.94
C GLY A 48 -22.95 -44.76 2.41
N ILE A 49 -23.49 -43.58 2.72
CA ILE A 49 -24.26 -43.36 3.94
C ILE A 49 -25.57 -42.69 3.52
N ASP A 50 -26.52 -43.58 3.26
CA ASP A 50 -27.93 -43.55 3.64
C ASP A 50 -28.59 -42.18 3.89
N GLU A 51 -29.46 -41.80 2.95
CA GLU A 51 -30.56 -40.89 3.19
C GLU A 51 -31.72 -41.65 3.84
N THR A 52 -32.16 -41.28 5.05
CA THR A 52 -33.58 -41.46 5.42
C THR A 52 -34.05 -40.53 6.54
N SER A 53 -35.31 -40.12 6.38
CA SER A 53 -36.26 -39.51 7.32
C SER A 53 -36.24 -37.97 7.41
N THR A 54 -37.18 -37.26 6.74
CA THR A 54 -38.59 -36.98 7.15
C THR A 54 -38.63 -36.35 8.54
N SER A 55 -39.26 -35.21 8.82
CA SER A 55 -40.55 -34.66 8.39
C SER A 55 -40.62 -33.25 9.02
N ASP A 56 -41.10 -32.23 8.30
CA ASP A 56 -42.41 -31.64 8.58
C ASP A 56 -42.48 -30.85 9.90
N GLU A 57 -42.43 -29.51 9.82
CA GLU A 57 -43.31 -28.68 10.65
C GLU A 57 -43.46 -27.28 10.03
N THR A 58 -44.53 -27.15 9.25
CA THR A 58 -45.25 -25.88 9.07
C THR A 58 -45.95 -25.48 10.36
N ALA A 59 -45.73 -24.27 10.85
CA ALA A 59 -46.80 -23.46 11.44
C ALA A 59 -46.46 -21.96 11.43
N PRO A 60 -47.39 -21.10 11.00
CA PRO A 60 -47.34 -19.65 11.18
C PRO A 60 -48.09 -19.27 12.47
N LEU A 61 -47.58 -18.29 13.21
CA LEU A 61 -48.39 -17.56 14.19
C LEU A 61 -48.12 -16.07 14.07
N GLU A 62 -49.17 -15.38 13.62
CA GLU A 62 -49.49 -14.01 13.92
C GLU A 62 -49.47 -13.81 15.45
N ASP A 63 -48.91 -12.71 15.96
CA ASP A 63 -49.63 -11.96 16.98
C ASP A 63 -49.20 -10.49 17.05
N SER A 64 -50.22 -9.67 16.88
CA SER A 64 -50.38 -8.27 17.23
C SER A 64 -50.15 -7.99 18.72
N GLY A 65 -49.30 -7.02 19.03
CA GLY A 65 -49.11 -6.56 20.41
C GLY A 65 -48.70 -5.10 20.47
N ALA A 66 -49.67 -4.21 20.26
CA ALA A 66 -49.58 -2.82 20.68
C ALA A 66 -49.50 -2.77 22.21
N LEU A 67 -48.48 -2.11 22.76
CA LEU A 67 -48.49 -1.60 24.13
C LEU A 67 -48.15 -0.12 24.08
N GLU A 68 -49.21 0.66 24.17
CA GLU A 68 -49.19 2.00 24.75
C GLU A 68 -48.71 1.87 26.20
N ASP A 69 -47.60 2.51 26.56
CA ASP A 69 -47.24 2.71 27.96
C ASP A 69 -47.01 4.19 28.25
N SER A 70 -48.07 4.74 28.85
CA SER A 70 -48.13 5.72 29.94
C SER A 70 -46.91 6.61 30.18
N GLY A 71 -47.15 7.92 30.01
CA GLY A 71 -46.30 8.95 30.57
C GLY A 71 -46.12 8.82 32.08
N GLY A 72 -44.87 8.93 32.51
CA GLY A 72 -44.47 9.26 33.88
C GLY A 72 -43.88 10.68 33.91
N PRO A 73 -44.11 11.45 34.99
CA PRO A 73 -43.75 12.87 35.06
C PRO A 73 -42.23 13.08 35.16
N GLU A 74 -41.74 14.05 34.39
CA GLU A 74 -40.41 14.65 34.53
C GLU A 74 -40.20 15.13 35.98
N PRO A 75 -39.07 14.79 36.62
CA PRO A 75 -38.66 15.49 37.82
C PRO A 75 -38.17 16.90 37.43
N ASP A 76 -38.79 17.92 38.02
CA ASP A 76 -38.35 19.31 38.04
C ASP A 76 -36.84 19.41 38.26
N VAL A 77 -36.10 19.71 37.20
CA VAL A 77 -34.69 20.13 37.28
C VAL A 77 -34.69 21.62 37.59
N ALA A 78 -34.13 21.96 38.74
CA ALA A 78 -33.96 23.30 39.26
C ALA A 78 -33.27 24.25 38.24
N PRO A 79 -33.55 25.57 38.30
CA PRO A 79 -32.94 26.53 37.40
C PRO A 79 -31.42 26.60 37.62
N ASP A 80 -30.67 26.43 36.52
CA ASP A 80 -29.24 26.64 36.45
C ASP A 80 -28.86 28.01 36.99
N VAL A 81 -28.08 27.99 38.07
CA VAL A 81 -27.35 29.16 38.56
C VAL A 81 -26.21 29.41 37.57
N ILE A 82 -26.36 30.46 36.76
CA ILE A 82 -25.28 31.03 35.95
C ILE A 82 -24.23 31.57 36.91
N PHE A 83 -23.19 30.78 37.18
CA PHE A 83 -21.94 31.30 37.71
C PHE A 83 -21.13 31.86 36.52
N PRO A 84 -20.64 33.11 36.59
CA PRO A 84 -19.64 33.56 35.63
C PRO A 84 -18.42 32.66 35.77
N VAL A 85 -18.08 31.94 34.69
CA VAL A 85 -16.79 31.29 34.56
C VAL A 85 -15.76 32.41 34.53
N GLU A 86 -15.17 32.68 35.69
CA GLU A 86 -13.98 33.52 35.75
C GLU A 86 -12.89 32.84 34.92
N ASP A 87 -12.55 33.53 33.84
CA ASP A 87 -11.39 33.28 33.01
C ASP A 87 -10.15 33.41 33.91
N THR A 88 -9.74 32.28 34.49
CA THR A 88 -8.58 32.17 35.36
C THR A 88 -7.33 32.19 34.49
N GLY A 89 -6.97 33.44 34.15
CA GLY A 89 -5.70 33.78 33.53
C GLY A 89 -4.53 33.09 34.21
N CYS A 90 -3.60 32.66 33.36
CA CYS A 90 -2.28 32.15 33.72
C CYS A 90 -1.61 33.04 34.77
N THR A 91 -1.18 32.45 35.89
CA THR A 91 -0.37 33.11 36.92
C THR A 91 1.14 33.02 36.59
N PRO A 92 1.97 34.00 37.02
CA PRO A 92 3.33 34.20 36.51
C PRO A 92 4.41 33.30 37.16
N SER A 93 4.05 32.12 37.67
CA SER A 93 5.00 31.24 38.40
C SER A 93 4.89 29.78 37.98
N CYS A 94 5.11 29.47 36.70
CA CYS A 94 5.34 28.09 36.24
C CYS A 94 6.82 27.74 36.39
N SER A 95 7.20 27.09 37.50
CA SER A 95 8.57 26.60 37.75
C SER A 95 8.77 25.11 37.45
N THR A 96 7.73 24.37 37.06
CA THR A 96 7.85 22.98 36.57
C THR A 96 6.73 22.67 35.57
N CYS A 97 7.06 22.62 34.28
CA CYS A 97 6.14 22.19 33.24
C CYS A 97 5.97 20.67 33.29
N GLY A 98 4.85 20.21 33.84
CA GLY A 98 4.45 18.81 33.86
C GLY A 98 3.00 18.69 33.41
N ALA A 99 2.81 18.42 32.12
CA ALA A 99 1.55 18.10 31.43
C ALA A 99 0.42 19.15 31.47
N ALA A 100 0.03 19.60 30.27
CA ALA A 100 -1.18 20.36 29.94
C ALA A 100 -1.34 21.75 30.58
N ASP A 101 -0.28 22.56 30.65
CA ASP A 101 -0.45 23.98 30.95
C ASP A 101 -0.93 24.70 29.68
N GLY A 102 -2.14 25.26 29.73
CA GLY A 102 -2.82 26.06 28.70
C GLY A 102 -2.12 27.35 28.28
N CYS A 103 -0.80 27.35 28.16
CA CYS A 103 0.05 28.47 27.81
C CYS A 103 0.43 28.44 26.32
N GLY A 104 -0.53 28.69 25.43
CA GLY A 104 -0.29 29.34 24.13
C GLY A 104 0.81 28.81 23.19
N GLY A 105 1.27 27.57 23.33
CA GLY A 105 2.08 26.88 22.32
C GLY A 105 3.53 27.35 22.12
N THR A 106 4.14 28.11 23.05
CA THR A 106 5.56 28.51 22.94
C THR A 106 6.47 27.81 23.94
N CYS A 107 7.19 26.76 23.54
CA CYS A 107 8.27 26.15 24.31
C CYS A 107 9.57 26.96 24.10
N LYS A 108 10.02 27.74 25.10
CA LYS A 108 11.32 28.44 24.98
C LYS A 108 12.50 27.55 25.39
N THR A 109 12.29 26.65 26.33
CA THR A 109 13.32 25.76 26.91
C THR A 109 12.74 24.47 27.51
N GLY A 110 11.42 24.23 27.37
CA GLY A 110 10.71 23.14 28.03
C GLY A 110 10.69 21.84 27.23
N ALA A 111 10.69 20.70 27.95
CA ALA A 111 10.42 19.39 27.38
C ALA A 111 8.97 19.32 26.91
N CYS A 112 8.76 18.95 25.65
CA CYS A 112 7.42 18.63 25.15
C CYS A 112 7.05 17.21 25.61
N GLY A 113 5.79 16.98 26.01
CA GLY A 113 5.32 15.66 26.40
C GLY A 113 5.18 14.70 25.22
N GLY A 114 5.14 13.39 25.48
CA GLY A 114 4.76 12.38 24.49
C GLY A 114 5.74 12.18 23.32
N GLY A 115 7.03 12.45 23.52
CA GLY A 115 8.05 12.32 22.47
C GLY A 115 8.09 13.48 21.46
N ALA A 116 7.28 14.52 21.68
CA ALA A 116 7.37 15.74 20.91
C ALA A 116 8.70 16.48 21.18
N THR A 117 9.15 17.27 20.21
CA THR A 117 10.37 18.09 20.30
C THR A 117 10.03 19.56 20.15
N CYS A 118 10.73 20.41 20.88
CA CYS A 118 10.57 21.86 20.75
C CYS A 118 11.33 22.39 19.52
N VAL A 119 10.61 22.76 18.47
CA VAL A 119 11.16 23.24 17.20
C VAL A 119 10.67 24.66 16.96
N ALA A 120 11.60 25.62 16.91
CA ALA A 120 11.30 27.04 16.71
C ALA A 120 10.22 27.58 17.66
N GLY A 121 10.23 27.12 18.91
CA GLY A 121 9.26 27.52 19.91
C GLY A 121 7.96 26.71 19.89
N LYS A 122 7.75 25.74 18.99
CA LYS A 122 6.52 24.93 18.97
C LYS A 122 6.83 23.47 19.32
N CYS A 123 5.95 22.85 20.10
CA CYS A 123 6.01 21.40 20.30
C CYS A 123 5.52 20.69 19.04
N VAL A 124 6.43 19.96 18.39
CA VAL A 124 6.17 19.16 17.20
C VAL A 124 6.18 17.69 17.61
N SER A 125 5.07 17.00 17.41
CA SER A 125 5.01 15.55 17.60
C SER A 125 5.66 14.84 16.41
N PRO A 126 6.31 13.69 16.62
CA PRO A 126 6.88 12.93 15.51
C PRO A 126 5.80 12.54 14.49
N THR A 127 6.05 12.84 13.21
CA THR A 127 5.20 12.35 12.13
C THR A 127 5.47 10.86 11.88
N ARG A 128 4.49 10.15 11.30
CA ARG A 128 4.67 8.76 10.86
C ARG A 128 5.01 8.69 9.39
N SER A 129 5.90 7.76 9.05
CA SER A 129 6.28 7.46 7.67
C SER A 129 5.75 6.11 7.20
N HIS A 130 5.51 6.00 5.90
CA HIS A 130 4.99 4.80 5.25
C HIS A 130 5.74 4.54 3.94
N LEU A 131 6.02 3.27 3.68
CA LEU A 131 6.64 2.80 2.45
C LEU A 131 5.57 2.41 1.42
N SER A 132 5.79 2.76 0.16
CA SER A 132 4.95 2.36 -0.97
C SER A 132 5.80 1.90 -2.15
N PRO A 133 5.53 0.75 -2.76
CA PRO A 133 4.63 -0.28 -2.25
C PRO A 133 5.21 -0.90 -0.96
N GLY A 134 4.35 -1.16 0.03
CA GLY A 134 4.75 -1.59 1.37
C GLY A 134 4.49 -3.07 1.64
N ASP A 135 3.26 -3.52 1.37
CA ASP A 135 2.83 -4.91 1.56
C ASP A 135 2.58 -5.57 0.21
N TYR A 136 3.12 -6.77 -0.03
CA TYR A 136 2.82 -7.57 -1.22
C TYR A 136 2.45 -8.98 -0.78
N ALA A 137 1.16 -9.32 -0.85
CA ALA A 137 0.61 -10.56 -0.29
C ALA A 137 0.89 -11.81 -1.15
N PHE A 138 1.55 -11.68 -2.30
CA PHE A 138 2.02 -12.83 -3.07
C PHE A 138 3.47 -13.12 -2.82
N GLY A 139 3.78 -14.35 -2.37
CA GLY A 139 4.90 -15.13 -2.94
C GLY A 139 6.26 -14.43 -3.05
N THR A 140 6.48 -13.46 -2.18
CA THR A 140 7.72 -12.78 -1.83
C THR A 140 8.37 -11.82 -2.82
N ALA A 141 7.99 -11.64 -4.10
CA ALA A 141 8.87 -10.86 -4.97
C ALA A 141 8.29 -10.06 -6.14
N TRP A 142 8.98 -8.95 -6.46
CA TRP A 142 8.77 -8.14 -7.66
C TRP A 142 9.49 -8.75 -8.87
N ALA A 143 8.88 -8.69 -10.06
CA ALA A 143 9.46 -9.28 -11.26
C ALA A 143 10.68 -8.51 -11.83
N ARG A 144 10.92 -7.28 -11.34
CA ARG A 144 12.07 -6.43 -11.68
C ARG A 144 12.37 -5.46 -10.54
N GLY A 145 13.46 -4.70 -10.69
CA GLY A 145 13.69 -3.50 -9.87
C GLY A 145 12.58 -2.46 -10.04
N ILE A 146 12.17 -1.86 -8.93
CA ILE A 146 11.12 -0.84 -8.87
C ILE A 146 11.55 0.36 -8.02
N THR A 147 10.73 1.38 -8.04
CA THR A 147 10.85 2.59 -7.20
C THR A 147 9.97 2.42 -5.97
N TRP A 148 10.60 2.39 -4.81
CA TRP A 148 9.91 2.55 -3.53
C TRP A 148 9.85 4.02 -3.17
N THR A 149 8.69 4.50 -2.76
CA THR A 149 8.45 5.86 -2.31
C THR A 149 8.13 5.84 -0.82
N ILE A 150 8.89 6.57 -0.02
CA ILE A 150 8.61 6.77 1.41
C ILE A 150 7.91 8.12 1.58
N GLY A 151 6.66 8.11 2.04
CA GLY A 151 5.91 9.32 2.38
C GLY A 151 5.73 9.47 3.88
N SER A 152 5.32 10.64 4.33
CA SER A 152 4.99 10.94 5.73
C SER A 152 3.69 11.73 5.83
N GLU A 153 3.01 11.62 6.97
CA GLU A 153 1.72 12.30 7.21
C GLU A 153 1.87 13.83 7.18
N GLU A 154 3.03 14.34 7.60
CA GLU A 154 3.39 15.76 7.58
C GLU A 154 4.72 15.98 6.83
N PRO A 155 5.04 17.21 6.38
CA PRO A 155 6.33 17.50 5.79
C PRO A 155 7.49 17.11 6.72
N ALA A 156 8.38 16.26 6.23
CA ALA A 156 9.50 15.74 7.00
C ALA A 156 10.72 15.45 6.11
N THR A 157 11.86 15.28 6.76
CA THR A 157 13.06 14.71 6.15
C THR A 157 13.05 13.20 6.36
N ILE A 158 13.09 12.43 5.27
CA ILE A 158 13.26 10.98 5.31
C ILE A 158 14.75 10.67 5.33
N ARG A 159 15.20 9.96 6.36
CA ARG A 159 16.58 9.48 6.50
C ARG A 159 16.61 7.98 6.32
N TYR A 160 17.51 7.48 5.48
CA TYR A 160 17.47 6.08 5.07
C TYR A 160 18.85 5.47 4.81
N THR A 161 18.88 4.14 4.78
CA THR A 161 20.01 3.31 4.37
C THR A 161 19.50 2.17 3.49
N LEU A 162 20.36 1.65 2.61
CA LEU A 162 20.04 0.54 1.68
C LEU A 162 20.88 -0.72 1.96
N ASP A 163 21.80 -0.65 2.92
CA ASP A 163 22.70 -1.72 3.34
C ASP A 163 22.21 -2.43 4.64
N GLY A 164 21.04 -2.06 5.14
CA GLY A 164 20.48 -2.57 6.40
C GLY A 164 21.09 -2.00 7.68
N SER A 165 22.05 -1.06 7.59
CA SER A 165 22.54 -0.34 8.77
C SER A 165 21.47 0.61 9.35
N ALA A 166 21.56 0.97 10.63
CA ALA A 166 20.59 1.90 11.22
C ALA A 166 20.83 3.33 10.67
N PRO A 167 19.81 4.00 10.11
CA PRO A 167 19.94 5.38 9.69
C PRO A 167 20.20 6.30 10.89
N GLY A 168 21.07 7.29 10.68
CA GLY A 168 21.39 8.35 11.65
C GLY A 168 21.38 9.74 11.02
N PRO A 169 21.75 10.79 11.78
CA PRO A 169 21.73 12.18 11.30
C PRO A 169 22.65 12.47 10.11
N SER A 170 23.66 11.64 9.86
CA SER A 170 24.57 11.74 8.71
C SER A 170 24.21 10.83 7.54
N SER A 171 23.19 9.97 7.69
CA SER A 171 22.74 9.09 6.60
C SER A 171 22.16 9.90 5.43
N PRO A 172 22.13 9.33 4.21
CA PRO A 172 21.40 9.89 3.08
C PRO A 172 19.98 10.29 3.48
N SER A 173 19.53 11.43 2.94
CA SER A 173 18.20 11.95 3.24
C SER A 173 17.59 12.71 2.08
N LYS A 174 16.26 12.77 2.07
CA LYS A 174 15.45 13.51 1.09
C LYS A 174 14.21 14.10 1.78
N PRO A 175 13.64 15.21 1.27
CA PRO A 175 12.30 15.61 1.66
C PRO A 175 11.28 14.51 1.37
N SER A 176 10.24 14.43 2.17
CA SER A 176 9.08 13.57 1.91
C SER A 176 8.21 14.17 0.79
N PRO A 177 7.77 13.37 -0.21
CA PRO A 177 8.06 11.95 -0.41
C PRO A 177 9.46 11.68 -1.01
N ALA A 178 10.09 10.59 -0.58
CA ALA A 178 11.42 10.17 -1.00
C ALA A 178 11.38 8.93 -1.91
N ASP A 179 11.74 9.09 -3.18
CA ASP A 179 11.85 7.98 -4.14
C ASP A 179 13.23 7.29 -4.08
N LEU A 180 13.20 5.97 -3.98
CA LEU A 180 14.33 5.05 -3.86
C LEU A 180 14.20 3.92 -4.87
N PHE A 181 15.02 3.92 -5.91
CA PHE A 181 15.07 2.80 -6.84
C PHE A 181 15.94 1.67 -6.27
N VAL A 182 15.40 0.46 -6.24
CA VAL A 182 16.16 -0.74 -5.84
C VAL A 182 16.05 -1.79 -6.94
N ALA A 183 17.19 -2.24 -7.42
CA ALA A 183 17.30 -3.19 -8.53
C ALA A 183 17.55 -4.64 -8.07
N THR A 184 17.95 -4.83 -6.81
CA THR A 184 18.54 -6.08 -6.34
C THR A 184 17.73 -6.66 -5.18
N SER A 185 17.40 -7.95 -5.31
CA SER A 185 16.76 -8.72 -4.24
C SER A 185 17.65 -8.80 -3.01
N GLY A 186 17.06 -8.84 -1.82
CA GLY A 186 17.77 -8.85 -0.53
C GLY A 186 18.21 -7.47 -0.03
N THR A 187 18.00 -6.39 -0.81
CA THR A 187 18.33 -5.03 -0.36
C THR A 187 17.47 -4.66 0.84
N THR A 188 18.11 -4.33 1.98
CA THR A 188 17.40 -3.93 3.20
C THR A 188 17.32 -2.41 3.29
N ILE A 189 16.10 -1.89 3.14
CA ILE A 189 15.78 -0.47 3.28
C ILE A 189 15.42 -0.24 4.75
N LYS A 190 16.18 0.63 5.44
CA LYS A 190 15.79 1.13 6.77
C LYS A 190 15.59 2.63 6.74
N TRP A 191 14.59 3.14 7.45
CA TRP A 191 14.29 4.56 7.44
C TRP A 191 13.58 5.05 8.71
N TYR A 192 13.55 6.38 8.87
CA TYR A 192 12.64 7.10 9.76
C TYR A 192 12.35 8.49 9.19
N ALA A 193 11.21 9.07 9.57
CA ALA A 193 10.91 10.48 9.30
C ALA A 193 11.34 11.40 10.45
N ASP A 194 11.71 12.63 10.10
CA ASP A 194 12.08 13.68 11.03
C ASP A 194 11.47 15.01 10.58
N ASN A 195 10.41 15.45 11.26
CA ASN A 195 9.77 16.77 11.08
C ASN A 195 10.32 17.81 12.07
N GLY A 196 11.53 17.58 12.60
CA GLY A 196 12.09 18.27 13.75
C GLY A 196 11.86 17.51 15.07
N ALA A 197 10.95 16.53 15.06
CA ALA A 197 10.88 15.46 16.04
C ALA A 197 11.11 14.12 15.31
N LYS A 198 12.13 13.37 15.72
CA LYS A 198 12.46 12.07 15.13
C LYS A 198 11.37 11.06 15.44
N GLU A 199 10.91 10.35 14.41
CA GLU A 199 10.04 9.19 14.57
C GLU A 199 10.72 8.15 15.50
N PRO A 200 10.01 7.67 16.53
CA PRO A 200 10.60 6.78 17.53
C PRO A 200 10.99 5.43 16.93
N THR A 201 10.22 4.95 15.97
CA THR A 201 10.43 3.68 15.29
C THR A 201 11.34 3.86 14.08
N THR A 202 12.35 3.00 13.96
CA THR A 202 13.08 2.82 12.70
C THR A 202 12.44 1.67 11.95
N HIS A 203 11.91 1.97 10.77
CA HIS A 203 11.28 0.97 9.92
C HIS A 203 12.35 0.18 9.15
N SER A 204 12.00 -1.04 8.74
CA SER A 204 12.87 -1.93 8.00
C SER A 204 12.06 -2.76 7.01
N PHE A 205 12.52 -2.81 5.77
CA PHE A 205 11.90 -3.58 4.69
C PHE A 205 12.98 -4.26 3.86
N VAL A 206 12.78 -5.52 3.48
CA VAL A 206 13.70 -6.25 2.60
C VAL A 206 13.05 -6.35 1.23
N ALA A 207 13.63 -5.66 0.24
CA ALA A 207 13.18 -5.76 -1.13
C ALA A 207 13.50 -7.15 -1.67
N ASN A 208 12.49 -7.83 -2.17
CA ASN A 208 12.66 -9.13 -2.78
C ASN A 208 12.19 -9.06 -4.25
N ILE A 209 13.09 -9.44 -5.15
CA ILE A 209 12.97 -9.31 -6.60
C ILE A 209 13.33 -10.67 -7.20
N LEU A 210 12.42 -11.27 -7.96
CA LEU A 210 12.60 -12.59 -8.56
C LEU A 210 12.16 -12.55 -10.02
N ALA A 211 13.11 -12.83 -10.92
CA ALA A 211 12.83 -12.90 -12.35
C ALA A 211 11.85 -14.03 -12.71
N SER A 212 11.69 -15.06 -11.85
CA SER A 212 10.68 -16.10 -12.04
C SER A 212 9.24 -15.56 -12.00
N GLY A 213 8.99 -14.38 -11.41
CA GLY A 213 7.68 -13.72 -11.48
C GLY A 213 7.27 -13.29 -12.89
N GLN A 214 8.19 -13.29 -13.85
CA GLN A 214 7.94 -12.87 -15.24
C GLN A 214 7.20 -13.92 -16.07
N THR A 215 7.18 -15.19 -15.66
CA THR A 215 6.49 -16.29 -16.39
C THR A 215 5.06 -16.54 -15.90
N SER A 216 4.71 -15.99 -14.73
CA SER A 216 3.39 -16.05 -14.11
C SER A 216 2.60 -14.77 -14.34
N TYR A 217 1.32 -14.75 -13.97
CA TYR A 217 0.56 -13.51 -13.89
C TYR A 217 1.19 -12.58 -12.86
N GLY A 218 1.24 -11.29 -13.16
CA GLY A 218 1.73 -10.33 -12.19
C GLY A 218 1.51 -8.89 -12.61
N PHE A 219 1.77 -8.02 -11.64
CA PHE A 219 1.70 -6.59 -11.84
C PHE A 219 2.69 -5.88 -10.93
N ILE A 220 2.99 -4.64 -11.27
CA ILE A 220 3.76 -3.69 -10.48
C ILE A 220 2.94 -2.41 -10.41
N VAL A 221 2.85 -1.81 -9.22
CA VAL A 221 2.36 -0.45 -9.05
C VAL A 221 3.39 0.33 -8.25
N GLU A 222 3.83 1.45 -8.81
CA GLU A 222 4.85 2.31 -8.23
C GLU A 222 4.53 3.79 -8.49
N LYS A 223 5.25 4.70 -7.83
CA LYS A 223 5.11 6.15 -8.01
C LYS A 223 3.66 6.64 -7.80
N VAL A 224 3.03 6.15 -6.73
CA VAL A 224 1.68 6.59 -6.38
C VAL A 224 1.71 8.04 -5.90
N ASN A 225 0.86 8.87 -6.49
CA ASN A 225 0.68 10.26 -6.11
C ASN A 225 -0.81 10.52 -5.83
N LEU A 226 -1.17 10.58 -4.54
CA LEU A 226 -2.50 10.94 -4.07
C LEU A 226 -2.54 12.43 -3.72
N SER A 227 -3.46 13.16 -4.34
CA SER A 227 -3.72 14.58 -4.10
C SER A 227 -2.48 15.48 -4.18
N GLY A 228 -1.48 15.11 -5.01
CA GLY A 228 -0.23 15.85 -5.15
C GLY A 228 0.82 15.58 -4.05
N LYS A 229 0.54 14.70 -3.08
CA LYS A 229 1.35 14.53 -1.85
C LYS A 229 2.24 13.29 -1.83
N GLY A 230 2.14 12.43 -2.85
CA GLY A 230 2.83 11.14 -2.89
C GLY A 230 1.95 10.00 -2.35
N PRO A 231 2.55 8.94 -1.78
CA PRO A 231 1.79 7.74 -1.41
C PRO A 231 1.11 7.86 -0.05
N VAL A 232 1.28 8.96 0.68
CA VAL A 232 0.63 9.21 1.98
C VAL A 232 -0.24 10.45 1.88
N VAL A 233 -1.51 10.31 2.26
CA VAL A 233 -2.46 11.42 2.28
C VAL A 233 -3.22 11.43 3.61
N VAL A 234 -3.29 12.61 4.21
CA VAL A 234 -4.19 12.88 5.35
C VAL A 234 -5.46 13.51 4.81
N ALA A 235 -6.62 12.92 5.11
CA ALA A 235 -7.91 13.32 4.58
C ALA A 235 -8.99 13.33 5.65
N SER A 236 -10.01 14.17 5.49
CA SER A 236 -11.20 14.14 6.34
C SER A 236 -12.07 12.90 6.05
N PRO A 237 -12.86 12.42 7.04
CA PRO A 237 -13.80 11.33 6.83
C PRO A 237 -14.70 11.55 5.60
N GLY A 238 -14.79 10.52 4.74
CA GLY A 238 -15.63 10.57 3.54
C GLY A 238 -15.12 11.44 2.39
N ALA A 239 -13.96 12.09 2.52
CA ALA A 239 -13.39 12.92 1.45
C ALA A 239 -13.04 12.10 0.21
N THR A 240 -13.24 12.67 -0.98
CA THR A 240 -12.76 12.08 -2.23
C THR A 240 -11.26 12.37 -2.41
N ILE A 241 -10.48 11.30 -2.55
CA ILE A 241 -9.04 11.35 -2.81
C ILE A 241 -8.83 10.97 -4.27
N THR A 242 -8.14 11.82 -5.01
CA THR A 242 -7.79 11.56 -6.41
C THR A 242 -6.29 11.49 -6.57
N GLY A 243 -5.80 10.83 -7.62
CA GLY A 243 -4.38 10.66 -7.82
C GLY A 243 -4.04 9.93 -9.09
N ASN A 244 -2.79 9.50 -9.18
CA ASN A 244 -2.31 8.62 -10.23
C ASN A 244 -1.28 7.64 -9.69
N ALA A 245 -1.04 6.57 -10.46
CA ALA A 245 0.03 5.62 -10.21
C ALA A 245 0.58 5.12 -11.54
N SER A 246 1.87 4.79 -11.57
CA SER A 246 2.46 4.03 -12.67
C SER A 246 2.24 2.54 -12.41
N TYR A 247 1.88 1.81 -13.46
CA TYR A 247 1.71 0.36 -13.39
C TYR A 247 2.41 -0.35 -14.53
N ALA A 248 2.73 -1.62 -14.28
CA ALA A 248 2.98 -2.63 -15.30
C ALA A 248 2.14 -3.87 -14.98
N ALA A 249 1.58 -4.51 -16.00
CA ALA A 249 0.79 -5.74 -15.86
C ALA A 249 1.22 -6.73 -16.94
N TRP A 250 1.20 -8.02 -16.65
CA TRP A 250 1.51 -9.06 -17.62
C TRP A 250 0.75 -10.36 -17.31
N THR A 251 0.48 -11.14 -18.35
CA THR A 251 -0.10 -12.47 -18.23
C THR A 251 0.96 -13.55 -18.16
N SER A 252 0.59 -14.70 -17.61
CA SER A 252 1.39 -15.92 -17.74
C SER A 252 1.53 -16.34 -19.20
N THR A 253 2.64 -16.99 -19.52
CA THR A 253 2.91 -17.58 -20.85
C THR A 253 1.84 -18.60 -21.28
N GLY A 254 1.12 -19.21 -20.33
CA GLY A 254 0.02 -20.13 -20.60
C GLY A 254 -1.30 -19.48 -21.04
N CYS A 255 -1.42 -18.15 -20.95
CA CYS A 255 -2.62 -17.44 -21.41
C CYS A 255 -2.32 -16.01 -21.88
N PRO A 256 -1.65 -15.84 -23.04
CA PRO A 256 -1.28 -14.51 -23.56
C PRO A 256 -2.49 -13.63 -23.90
N GLY A 257 -3.67 -14.24 -24.13
CA GLY A 257 -4.92 -13.54 -24.44
C GLY A 257 -5.83 -13.30 -23.23
N CYS A 258 -5.43 -13.72 -22.02
CA CYS A 258 -6.22 -13.50 -20.83
C CYS A 258 -6.39 -11.99 -20.58
N ARG A 259 -7.61 -11.59 -20.22
CA ARG A 259 -7.88 -10.24 -19.75
C ARG A 259 -7.55 -10.15 -18.26
N MET A 260 -6.96 -9.02 -17.88
CA MET A 260 -6.57 -8.75 -16.50
C MET A 260 -7.14 -7.40 -16.08
N GLN A 261 -7.75 -7.38 -14.90
CA GLN A 261 -8.26 -6.18 -14.26
C GLN A 261 -7.35 -5.84 -13.09
N LEU A 262 -6.70 -4.67 -13.09
CA LEU A 262 -5.97 -4.16 -11.92
C LEU A 262 -6.91 -3.33 -11.06
N VAL A 263 -7.63 -3.98 -10.16
CA VAL A 263 -8.63 -3.37 -9.29
C VAL A 263 -7.94 -2.67 -8.12
N TYR A 264 -8.33 -1.43 -7.84
CA TYR A 264 -7.87 -0.67 -6.69
C TYR A 264 -9.01 -0.34 -5.74
N GLY A 265 -8.68 -0.13 -4.47
CA GLY A 265 -9.67 0.22 -3.44
C GLY A 265 -9.07 0.36 -2.04
N VAL A 266 -9.89 0.73 -1.07
CA VAL A 266 -9.46 0.98 0.31
C VAL A 266 -9.98 -0.12 1.21
N GLY A 267 -9.08 -0.79 1.94
CA GLY A 267 -9.45 -1.98 2.71
C GLY A 267 -9.98 -3.09 1.81
N SER A 268 -11.23 -3.53 2.05
CA SER A 268 -11.92 -4.54 1.23
C SER A 268 -12.82 -3.94 0.12
N THR A 269 -13.02 -2.62 0.11
CA THR A 269 -13.94 -1.94 -0.81
C THR A 269 -13.24 -1.55 -2.10
N SER A 270 -13.61 -2.21 -3.20
CA SER A 270 -13.20 -1.86 -4.57
C SER A 270 -13.74 -0.47 -4.96
N ALA A 271 -12.94 0.29 -5.71
CA ALA A 271 -13.30 1.65 -6.16
C ALA A 271 -13.15 1.85 -7.68
N GLY A 272 -12.26 1.10 -8.34
CA GLY A 272 -12.07 1.18 -9.79
C GLY A 272 -10.97 0.26 -10.27
N CYS A 273 -10.55 0.42 -11.53
CA CYS A 273 -9.42 -0.31 -12.10
C CYS A 273 -8.38 0.65 -12.69
N LEU A 274 -7.10 0.37 -12.44
CA LEU A 274 -5.97 1.04 -13.10
C LEU A 274 -5.77 0.53 -14.53
N TYR A 275 -6.25 -0.68 -14.81
CA TYR A 275 -6.09 -1.37 -16.09
C TYR A 275 -7.26 -2.33 -16.31
N ASP A 276 -7.79 -2.36 -17.53
CA ASP A 276 -8.92 -3.20 -17.98
C ASP A 276 -8.68 -3.67 -19.42
N TRP A 277 -7.68 -4.53 -19.62
CA TRP A 277 -7.43 -5.14 -20.94
C TRP A 277 -6.57 -6.41 -20.87
N SER A 278 -6.14 -6.93 -22.03
CA SER A 278 -5.16 -8.02 -22.10
C SER A 278 -3.74 -7.46 -22.26
N PRO A 279 -2.86 -7.60 -21.25
CA PRO A 279 -1.55 -6.98 -21.25
C PRO A 279 -0.50 -7.72 -22.09
N GLY A 280 -0.78 -8.97 -22.48
CA GLY A 280 0.20 -9.86 -23.08
C GLY A 280 1.26 -10.36 -22.10
N ASN A 281 2.18 -11.17 -22.60
CA ASN A 281 3.29 -11.72 -21.82
C ASN A 281 4.28 -10.63 -21.37
N TRP A 282 5.06 -10.92 -20.34
CA TRP A 282 6.12 -10.04 -19.85
C TRP A 282 6.98 -9.44 -20.99
N PRO A 283 7.24 -8.11 -20.99
CA PRO A 283 6.98 -7.13 -19.92
C PRO A 283 5.54 -6.63 -19.83
N GLY A 284 4.68 -7.09 -20.75
CA GLY A 284 3.25 -6.78 -20.80
C GLY A 284 2.95 -5.30 -21.08
N ALA A 285 1.87 -4.80 -20.49
CA ALA A 285 1.43 -3.42 -20.63
C ALA A 285 1.95 -2.56 -19.48
N ALA A 286 2.42 -1.35 -19.79
CA ALA A 286 2.82 -0.38 -18.78
C ALA A 286 2.32 1.03 -19.13
N ALA A 287 1.74 1.73 -18.15
CA ALA A 287 1.26 3.09 -18.31
C ALA A 287 1.10 3.76 -16.93
N SER A 288 0.51 4.95 -16.93
CA SER A 288 0.00 5.59 -15.71
C SER A 288 -1.53 5.60 -15.75
N GLY A 289 -2.16 5.29 -14.62
CA GLY A 289 -3.61 5.31 -14.45
C GLY A 289 -4.04 6.31 -13.37
N SER A 290 -5.26 6.83 -13.48
CA SER A 290 -5.87 7.66 -12.46
C SER A 290 -6.48 6.82 -11.35
N ILE A 291 -6.44 7.34 -10.13
CA ILE A 291 -7.05 6.76 -8.94
C ILE A 291 -8.08 7.74 -8.40
N SER A 292 -9.25 7.25 -8.02
CA SER A 292 -10.27 8.01 -7.29
C SER A 292 -10.93 7.11 -6.26
N VAL A 293 -10.77 7.43 -4.99
CA VAL A 293 -11.31 6.66 -3.85
C VAL A 293 -11.97 7.57 -2.84
N LYS A 294 -12.92 7.04 -2.06
CA LYS A 294 -13.50 7.74 -0.92
C LYS A 294 -12.77 7.34 0.36
N ALA A 295 -12.31 8.30 1.14
CA ALA A 295 -11.77 8.05 2.47
C ALA A 295 -12.85 7.41 3.35
N PRO A 296 -12.51 6.41 4.19
CA PRO A 296 -13.44 5.85 5.15
C PRO A 296 -14.06 6.90 6.07
N GLY A 297 -15.27 6.62 6.59
CA GLY A 297 -15.99 7.52 7.50
C GLY A 297 -15.47 7.51 8.93
N THR A 298 -14.67 6.52 9.29
CA THR A 298 -14.10 6.37 10.63
C THR A 298 -12.66 6.85 10.63
N PRO A 299 -12.20 7.60 11.66
CA PRO A 299 -10.79 7.93 11.81
C PRO A 299 -9.91 6.68 11.91
N GLY A 300 -8.74 6.70 11.27
CA GLY A 300 -7.84 5.56 11.23
C GLY A 300 -6.79 5.65 10.12
N THR A 301 -5.91 4.65 10.07
CA THR A 301 -4.93 4.48 8.99
C THR A 301 -5.39 3.33 8.10
N TYR A 302 -5.50 3.61 6.81
CA TYR A 302 -6.02 2.68 5.81
C TYR A 302 -5.02 2.49 4.67
N THR A 303 -4.97 1.29 4.14
CA THR A 303 -4.13 0.96 2.98
C THR A 303 -4.96 1.06 1.71
N LEU A 304 -4.44 1.78 0.71
CA LEU A 304 -4.90 1.67 -0.66
C LEU A 304 -4.28 0.42 -1.27
N ASN A 305 -5.13 -0.49 -1.66
CA ASN A 305 -4.79 -1.80 -2.17
C ASN A 305 -4.98 -1.85 -3.68
N VAL A 306 -4.09 -2.53 -4.39
CA VAL A 306 -4.26 -2.93 -5.79
C VAL A 306 -4.14 -4.43 -5.89
N SER A 307 -5.04 -5.04 -6.64
CA SER A 307 -5.04 -6.47 -6.91
C SER A 307 -5.35 -6.75 -8.38
N TYR A 308 -4.97 -7.91 -8.89
CA TYR A 308 -5.42 -8.36 -10.20
C TYR A 308 -6.54 -9.39 -10.11
N THR A 309 -7.38 -9.45 -11.14
CA THR A 309 -8.29 -10.58 -11.40
C THR A 309 -8.43 -10.82 -12.90
N LEU A 310 -8.85 -12.03 -13.29
CA LEU A 310 -9.03 -12.44 -14.67
C LEU A 310 -10.49 -12.31 -15.11
N GLU A 311 -11.00 -11.08 -15.06
CA GLU A 311 -12.36 -10.75 -15.46
C GLU A 311 -12.39 -10.02 -16.80
N TYR A 312 -13.48 -10.16 -17.54
CA TYR A 312 -13.62 -9.56 -18.88
C TYR A 312 -13.75 -8.04 -18.87
N SER A 313 -14.15 -7.46 -17.74
CA SER A 313 -14.37 -6.02 -17.55
C SER A 313 -14.02 -5.60 -16.13
N CYS A 314 -13.76 -4.31 -15.93
CA CYS A 314 -13.50 -3.74 -14.62
C CYS A 314 -14.67 -3.92 -13.64
N ALA A 315 -15.92 -3.81 -14.13
CA ALA A 315 -17.11 -4.02 -13.30
C ALA A 315 -17.17 -5.44 -12.74
N GLY A 316 -16.92 -6.45 -13.58
CA GLY A 316 -16.75 -7.84 -13.13
C GLY A 316 -15.58 -7.95 -12.16
N GLY A 317 -14.46 -7.31 -12.49
CA GLY A 317 -13.26 -7.24 -11.65
C GLY A 317 -13.52 -6.74 -10.23
N MET A 318 -14.36 -5.72 -10.07
CA MET A 318 -14.73 -5.17 -8.76
C MET A 318 -15.76 -6.01 -8.00
N ALA A 319 -16.59 -6.77 -8.72
CA ALA A 319 -17.66 -7.59 -8.16
C ALA A 319 -17.18 -8.98 -7.70
N THR A 320 -16.16 -9.53 -8.35
CA THR A 320 -15.47 -10.74 -7.87
C THR A 320 -14.90 -10.45 -6.48
N ASN A 321 -14.69 -11.46 -5.63
CA ASN A 321 -13.98 -11.44 -4.34
C ASN A 321 -13.46 -10.09 -3.78
N PRO A 322 -13.70 -9.75 -2.51
CA PRO A 322 -13.21 -8.50 -1.95
C PRO A 322 -11.68 -8.37 -2.00
N LEU A 323 -11.14 -7.15 -2.09
CA LEU A 323 -9.70 -6.93 -2.32
C LEU A 323 -8.80 -7.67 -1.30
N ASN A 324 -9.22 -7.76 -0.06
CA ASN A 324 -8.46 -8.39 1.03
C ASN A 324 -8.31 -9.91 0.92
N VAL A 325 -9.06 -10.61 0.06
CA VAL A 325 -8.90 -12.06 -0.16
C VAL A 325 -8.09 -12.39 -1.41
N ARG A 326 -7.62 -11.36 -2.11
CA ARG A 326 -6.81 -11.49 -3.32
C ARG A 326 -5.35 -11.15 -3.00
N ALA A 327 -4.46 -11.79 -3.74
CA ALA A 327 -3.48 -11.14 -4.61
C ALA A 327 -3.24 -9.61 -4.49
N THR A 328 -2.84 -9.06 -3.34
CA THR A 328 -2.88 -7.61 -3.12
C THR A 328 -1.53 -6.97 -2.84
N ALA A 329 -1.32 -5.78 -3.42
CA ALA A 329 -0.26 -4.86 -3.11
C ALA A 329 -0.81 -3.65 -2.35
N GLY A 330 -0.26 -3.33 -1.18
CA GLY A 330 -0.48 -2.06 -0.49
C GLY A 330 0.36 -0.97 -1.14
N VAL A 331 -0.27 -0.06 -1.88
CA VAL A 331 0.41 0.91 -2.76
C VAL A 331 0.34 2.35 -2.25
N ALA A 332 -0.42 2.62 -1.20
CA ALA A 332 -0.46 3.92 -0.53
C ALA A 332 -1.14 3.83 0.84
N THR A 333 -0.97 4.87 1.65
CA THR A 333 -1.58 5.01 2.96
C THR A 333 -2.49 6.24 3.01
N ILE A 334 -3.70 6.04 3.50
CA ILE A 334 -4.70 7.08 3.73
C ILE A 334 -4.90 7.19 5.24
N VAL A 335 -4.63 8.36 5.79
CA VAL A 335 -4.82 8.66 7.21
C VAL A 335 -6.06 9.54 7.34
N VAL A 336 -7.09 9.01 7.99
CA VAL A 336 -8.35 9.71 8.23
C VAL A 336 -8.35 10.32 9.61
N ARG A 337 -8.52 11.64 9.70
CA ARG A 337 -8.62 12.41 10.94
C ARG A 337 -9.64 13.53 10.82
#